data_AF-A0A4P7ZUR6-F1
#
_entry.id   AF-A0A4P7ZUR6-F1
#
_cell.length_a   1.000
_cell.length_b   1.000
_cell.length_c   1.000
_cell.angle_alpha   90.00
_cell.angle_beta   90.00
_cell.angle_gamma   90.00
#
_symmetry.space_group_name_H-M   'P 1'
#
loop_
_entity.id
_entity.type
_entity.pdbx_description
1 polymer ?
#
loop_
_entity_poly.entity_id
_entity_poly.type
_entity_poly.pdbx_seq_one_letter_code
_entity_poly.pdbx_strand_id
1 'polypeptide(L)'
;MQDTPLGVEEARRRLPELLERASAGEAFVIQRHKKPMAALVPIGGQPPNDPLERQRQIQGLMTLQGSGRGCWDPNQRHPARPAATAPNLVQPLETPNAFSPGQLVRGSRIALDGSALVAFLADAKGTGKYLKPIMQGIAQGTWQGVISSVSLARVLEGPLAQGDEVLTQRYATAFTNPQQWRQVPADGALVLAAARLQRQEPQLEAIQALELATAIASEAAVLVTDHPALAQTGQHPVLSALRL
;
A
#
# COMPACT_ATOMS: atom_id res chain seq x y z
N MET A 1 22.56 7.37 10.26
CA MET A 1 23.12 8.60 10.88
C MET A 1 21.99 9.60 11.00
N GLN A 2 21.80 10.39 12.04
CA GLN A 2 22.26 10.41 13.44
C GLN A 2 20.98 10.67 14.22
N ASP A 3 20.59 9.77 15.13
CA ASP A 3 19.46 10.04 16.01
C ASP A 3 19.84 11.20 16.91
N THR A 4 19.31 12.39 16.63
CA THR A 4 19.67 13.58 17.42
C THR A 4 19.04 13.39 18.79
N PRO A 5 19.84 13.21 19.86
CA PRO A 5 19.31 12.93 21.18
C PRO A 5 18.69 14.22 21.72
N LEU A 6 17.39 14.18 22.00
CA LEU A 6 16.63 15.30 22.55
C LEU A 6 16.17 14.97 23.97
N GLY A 7 16.36 15.89 24.93
CA GLY A 7 15.78 15.71 26.26
C GLY A 7 14.25 15.79 26.23
N VAL A 8 13.55 15.03 27.10
CA VAL A 8 12.07 15.06 27.20
C VAL A 8 11.50 16.48 27.32
N GLU A 9 12.14 17.35 28.12
CA GLU A 9 11.69 18.74 28.28
C GLU A 9 11.90 19.61 27.03
N GLU A 10 13.00 19.40 26.31
CA GLU A 10 13.28 20.05 25.02
C GLU A 10 12.24 19.61 23.97
N ALA A 11 11.96 18.30 23.94
CA ALA A 11 11.01 17.71 23.00
C ALA A 11 9.58 18.24 23.23
N ARG A 12 9.17 18.40 24.50
CA ARG A 12 7.88 18.97 24.84
C ARG A 12 7.76 20.43 24.42
N ARG A 13 8.80 21.24 24.63
CA ARG A 13 8.79 22.68 24.28
C ARG A 13 8.77 22.92 22.77
N ARG A 14 9.46 22.08 22.00
CA ARG A 14 9.63 22.23 20.54
C ARG A 14 8.80 21.25 19.73
N LEU A 15 7.79 20.62 20.34
CA LEU A 15 7.02 19.57 19.69
C LEU A 15 6.44 19.99 18.32
N PRO A 16 5.87 21.20 18.14
CA PRO A 16 5.35 21.62 16.83
C PRO A 16 6.44 21.68 15.75
N GLU A 17 7.59 22.30 16.05
CA GLU A 17 8.74 22.40 15.13
C GLU A 17 9.31 21.01 14.79
N LEU A 18 9.42 20.14 15.81
CA LEU A 18 9.93 18.78 15.63
C LEU A 18 9.00 17.94 14.74
N LEU A 19 7.68 18.16 14.82
CA LEU A 19 6.71 17.49 13.94
C LEU A 19 6.88 17.91 12.48
N GLU A 20 7.11 19.20 12.21
CA GLU A 20 7.41 19.69 10.84
C GLU A 20 8.73 19.13 10.31
N ARG A 21 9.76 19.07 11.14
CA ARG A 21 11.06 18.49 10.74
C ARG A 21 10.98 16.98 10.56
N ALA A 22 10.22 16.30 11.40
CA ALA A 22 9.99 14.86 11.25
C ALA A 22 9.16 14.54 10.00
N SER A 23 8.17 15.37 9.65
CA SER A 23 7.44 15.22 8.39
C SER A 23 8.33 15.52 7.18
N ALA A 24 9.32 16.43 7.31
CA ALA A 24 10.36 16.67 6.32
C ALA A 24 11.39 15.53 6.18
N GLY A 25 11.39 14.56 7.08
CA GLY A 25 12.21 13.34 7.02
C GLY A 25 13.28 13.22 8.11
N GLU A 26 13.31 14.12 9.09
CA GLU A 26 14.24 14.01 10.22
C GLU A 26 13.76 13.02 11.30
N ALA A 27 14.70 12.39 12.00
CA ALA A 27 14.40 11.47 13.10
C ALA A 27 15.05 11.96 14.40
N PHE A 28 14.29 11.92 15.49
CA PHE A 28 14.71 12.39 16.80
C PHE A 28 14.49 11.31 17.85
N VAL A 29 15.47 11.09 18.72
CA VAL A 29 15.31 10.19 19.86
C VAL A 29 15.13 11.01 21.13
N ILE A 30 13.96 10.87 21.75
CA ILE A 30 13.59 11.54 22.99
C ILE A 30 14.13 10.72 24.17
N GLN A 31 14.95 11.36 25.00
CA GLN A 31 15.65 10.76 26.12
C GLN A 31 15.30 11.43 27.45
N ARG A 32 15.22 10.62 28.51
CA ARG A 32 15.11 11.10 29.90
C ARG A 32 16.30 10.57 30.68
N HIS A 33 17.07 11.43 31.33
CA HIS A 33 18.27 11.03 32.08
C HIS A 33 19.23 10.15 31.24
N LYS A 34 19.50 10.53 29.99
CA LYS A 34 20.34 9.79 29.02
C LYS A 34 19.83 8.38 28.66
N LYS A 35 18.59 8.03 29.02
CA LYS A 35 17.91 6.80 28.59
C LYS A 35 16.92 7.11 27.46
N PRO A 36 16.99 6.42 26.31
CA PRO A 36 16.02 6.57 25.24
C PRO A 36 14.63 6.12 25.72
N MET A 37 13.61 6.95 25.48
CA MET A 37 12.23 6.70 25.93
C MET A 37 11.22 6.66 24.78
N ALA A 38 11.40 7.51 23.77
CA ALA A 38 10.54 7.56 22.59
C ALA A 38 11.35 8.05 21.38
N ALA A 39 10.80 7.88 20.18
CA ALA A 39 11.37 8.46 18.96
C ALA A 39 10.28 9.18 18.18
N LEU A 40 10.64 10.31 17.58
CA LEU A 40 9.85 10.98 16.57
C LEU A 40 10.42 10.60 15.22
N VAL A 41 9.65 9.85 14.43
CA VAL A 41 10.06 9.34 13.12
C VAL A 41 9.04 9.75 12.06
N PRO A 42 9.45 9.93 10.80
CA PRO A 42 8.54 10.20 9.71
C PRO A 42 7.51 9.06 9.55
N ILE A 43 6.25 9.41 9.29
CA ILE A 43 5.14 8.44 9.12
C ILE A 43 5.34 7.53 7.89
N GLY A 44 6.18 7.94 6.95
CA GLY A 44 6.54 7.21 5.72
C GLY A 44 7.52 6.05 5.87
N GLY A 45 7.97 5.77 7.09
CA GLY A 45 9.16 4.96 7.30
C GLY A 45 10.43 5.79 7.09
N GLN A 46 11.48 5.42 7.84
CA GLN A 46 12.78 6.06 7.69
C GLN A 46 13.48 5.36 6.51
N PRO A 47 13.82 6.07 5.42
CA PRO A 47 14.60 5.45 4.35
C PRO A 47 15.92 4.94 4.96
N PRO A 48 16.44 3.78 4.52
CA PRO A 48 17.67 3.24 5.07
C PRO A 48 18.76 4.30 5.06
N ASN A 49 19.44 4.43 6.20
CA ASN A 49 20.50 5.41 6.39
C ASN A 49 21.73 5.07 5.54
N ASP A 50 21.92 3.80 5.19
CA ASP A 50 22.97 3.33 4.28
C ASP A 50 22.47 3.34 2.82
N PRO A 51 23.11 4.11 1.91
CA PRO A 51 22.83 4.09 0.49
C PRO A 51 22.86 2.68 -0.13
N LEU A 52 23.74 1.78 0.35
CA LEU A 52 23.85 0.41 -0.16
C LEU A 52 22.68 -0.47 0.28
N GLU A 53 22.19 -0.29 1.51
CA GLU A 53 20.97 -0.98 1.97
C GLU A 53 19.74 -0.49 1.21
N ARG A 54 19.63 0.83 0.99
CA ARG A 54 18.56 1.40 0.17
C ARG A 54 18.58 0.84 -1.24
N GLN A 55 19.76 0.77 -1.88
CA GLN A 55 19.90 0.18 -3.21
C GLN A 55 19.49 -1.30 -3.21
N ARG A 56 19.89 -2.08 -2.20
CA ARG A 56 19.50 -3.49 -2.04
C ARG A 56 17.99 -3.66 -1.86
N GLN A 57 17.34 -2.79 -1.09
CA GLN A 57 15.89 -2.82 -0.87
C GLN A 57 15.09 -2.45 -2.12
N ILE A 58 15.54 -1.43 -2.85
CA ILE A 58 14.97 -1.08 -4.15
C ILE A 58 15.09 -2.26 -5.10
N GLN A 59 16.29 -2.83 -5.22
CA GLN A 59 16.50 -3.97 -6.10
C GLN A 59 15.66 -5.18 -5.67
N GLY A 60 15.56 -5.45 -4.36
CA GLY A 60 14.77 -6.54 -3.81
C GLY A 60 13.31 -6.50 -4.25
N LEU A 61 12.62 -5.37 -4.02
CA LEU A 61 11.21 -5.25 -4.41
C LEU A 61 11.03 -5.20 -5.94
N MET A 62 11.94 -4.52 -6.65
CA MET A 62 11.83 -4.39 -8.11
C MET A 62 12.12 -5.69 -8.85
N THR A 63 12.96 -6.59 -8.33
CA THR A 63 13.19 -7.91 -8.92
C THR A 63 11.98 -8.85 -8.84
N LEU A 64 10.97 -8.51 -8.04
CA LEU A 64 9.73 -9.29 -8.00
C LEU A 64 8.85 -9.06 -9.22
N GLN A 65 9.01 -7.94 -9.93
CA GLN A 65 8.24 -7.66 -11.14
C GLN A 65 8.44 -8.78 -12.17
N GLY A 66 7.34 -9.38 -12.62
CA GLY A 66 7.36 -10.47 -13.60
C GLY A 66 7.83 -11.82 -13.07
N SER A 67 8.25 -11.91 -11.81
CA SER A 67 8.71 -13.17 -11.23
C SER A 67 7.60 -14.21 -11.04
N GLY A 68 6.34 -13.77 -11.07
CA GLY A 68 5.16 -14.63 -10.96
C GLY A 68 4.41 -14.77 -12.28
N ARG A 69 5.07 -14.50 -13.42
CA ARG A 69 4.48 -14.74 -14.75
C ARG A 69 4.02 -16.20 -14.85
N GLY A 70 2.74 -16.40 -15.15
CA GLY A 70 2.12 -17.73 -15.25
C GLY A 70 1.71 -18.38 -13.93
N CYS A 71 1.94 -17.72 -12.78
CA CYS A 71 1.50 -18.26 -11.48
C CYS A 71 -0.01 -18.13 -11.25
N TRP A 72 -0.66 -17.14 -11.88
CA TRP A 72 -2.10 -16.94 -11.80
C TRP A 72 -2.72 -17.06 -13.18
N ASP A 73 -3.88 -17.70 -13.27
CA ASP A 73 -4.64 -17.78 -14.51
C ASP A 73 -5.21 -16.38 -14.85
N PRO A 74 -4.87 -15.79 -16.00
CA PRO A 74 -5.42 -14.49 -16.42
C PRO A 74 -6.95 -14.51 -16.58
N ASN A 75 -7.57 -15.68 -16.70
CA ASN A 75 -9.02 -15.87 -16.75
C ASN A 75 -9.66 -16.17 -15.40
N GLN A 76 -8.89 -16.46 -14.35
CA GLN A 76 -9.39 -16.49 -12.97
C GLN A 76 -9.58 -15.05 -12.44
N ARG A 77 -10.49 -14.32 -13.08
CA ARG A 77 -11.25 -13.32 -12.35
C ARG A 77 -12.01 -14.14 -11.30
N HIS A 78 -11.73 -13.91 -10.01
CA HIS A 78 -12.66 -14.33 -8.97
C HIS A 78 -14.08 -13.95 -9.45
N PRO A 79 -15.08 -14.82 -9.26
CA PRO A 79 -16.39 -14.66 -9.88
C PRO A 79 -17.12 -13.47 -9.25
N ALA A 80 -16.71 -12.26 -9.62
CA ALA A 80 -17.59 -11.11 -9.62
C ALA A 80 -18.67 -11.48 -10.62
N ARG A 81 -19.89 -11.66 -10.09
CA ARG A 81 -21.12 -11.78 -10.88
C ARG A 81 -21.04 -10.82 -12.07
N PRO A 82 -21.45 -11.22 -13.30
CA PRO A 82 -21.47 -10.29 -14.41
C PRO A 82 -22.17 -9.01 -13.95
N ALA A 83 -21.48 -7.88 -14.11
CA ALA A 83 -21.96 -6.58 -13.67
C ALA A 83 -23.42 -6.46 -14.09
N ALA A 84 -24.31 -6.27 -13.11
CA ALA A 84 -25.68 -5.87 -13.43
C ALA A 84 -25.57 -4.65 -14.34
N THR A 85 -26.28 -4.71 -15.47
CA THR A 85 -26.34 -3.68 -16.50
C THR A 85 -26.34 -2.31 -15.82
N ALA A 86 -25.26 -1.53 -16.01
CA ALA A 86 -25.10 -0.25 -15.35
C ALA A 86 -26.37 0.60 -15.60
N PRO A 87 -27.08 1.08 -14.57
CA PRO A 87 -28.11 2.07 -14.80
C PRO A 87 -27.43 3.31 -15.40
N ASN A 88 -27.99 3.80 -16.50
CA ASN A 88 -27.60 5.02 -17.22
C ASN A 88 -27.77 6.25 -16.32
N LEU A 89 -26.96 6.44 -15.28
CA LEU A 89 -26.93 7.64 -14.45
C LEU A 89 -25.55 7.84 -13.81
N VAL A 90 -24.50 7.98 -14.63
CA VAL A 90 -23.32 8.77 -14.25
C VAL A 90 -22.84 9.48 -15.51
N GLN A 91 -23.02 10.81 -15.56
CA GLN A 91 -22.35 11.63 -16.57
C GLN A 91 -20.85 11.39 -16.42
N PRO A 92 -20.08 11.20 -17.50
CA PRO A 92 -18.64 11.03 -17.39
C PRO A 92 -18.11 12.31 -16.74
N LEU A 93 -17.64 12.18 -15.48
CA LEU A 93 -16.79 13.19 -14.88
C LEU A 93 -15.67 13.45 -15.89
N GLU A 94 -15.56 14.72 -16.29
CA GLU A 94 -14.47 15.21 -17.12
C GLU A 94 -13.18 14.54 -16.66
N THR A 95 -12.50 13.87 -17.60
CA THR A 95 -11.31 13.03 -17.39
C THR A 95 -10.59 13.37 -16.10
N PRO A 96 -10.64 12.52 -15.06
CA PRO A 96 -9.97 12.85 -13.81
C PRO A 96 -8.49 12.97 -14.15
N ASN A 97 -7.89 14.10 -13.78
CA ASN A 97 -6.45 14.39 -13.87
C ASN A 97 -5.66 13.08 -13.74
N ALA A 98 -4.93 12.70 -14.80
CA ALA A 98 -4.14 11.49 -14.79
C ALA A 98 -3.30 11.45 -13.50
N PHE A 99 -3.55 10.47 -12.64
CA PHE A 99 -2.85 10.35 -11.37
C PHE A 99 -1.36 10.43 -11.61
N SER A 100 -0.75 11.43 -10.98
CA SER A 100 0.68 11.67 -11.05
C SER A 100 1.25 11.32 -9.68
N PRO A 101 2.03 10.23 -9.54
CA PRO A 101 2.64 9.85 -8.27
C PRO A 101 3.40 11.01 -7.61
N GLY A 102 3.95 11.94 -8.40
CA GLY A 102 4.61 13.15 -7.90
C GLY A 102 3.72 14.15 -7.13
N GLN A 103 2.40 13.98 -7.14
CA GLN A 103 1.46 14.77 -6.31
C GLN A 103 1.27 14.18 -4.92
N LEU A 104 1.69 12.92 -4.68
CA LEU A 104 1.61 12.32 -3.35
C LEU A 104 2.67 12.91 -2.43
N VAL A 105 2.24 13.37 -1.26
CA VAL A 105 3.13 13.87 -0.21
C VAL A 105 4.09 12.77 0.23
N ARG A 106 5.35 13.12 0.49
CA ARG A 106 6.34 12.18 1.01
C ARG A 106 5.87 11.60 2.35
N GLY A 107 6.01 10.29 2.49
CA GLY A 107 5.53 9.52 3.63
C GLY A 107 4.04 9.23 3.65
N SER A 108 3.32 9.58 2.58
CA SER A 108 1.97 9.05 2.33
C SER A 108 1.96 7.52 2.36
N ARG A 109 0.83 6.97 2.80
CA ARG A 109 0.54 5.55 2.69
C ARG A 109 -0.18 5.27 1.38
N ILE A 110 0.16 4.18 0.71
CA ILE A 110 -0.48 3.75 -0.53
C ILE A 110 -1.01 2.34 -0.29
N ALA A 111 -2.32 2.16 -0.32
CA ALA A 111 -2.90 0.83 -0.22
C ALA A 111 -2.85 0.13 -1.58
N LEU A 112 -2.37 -1.10 -1.61
CA LEU A 112 -2.38 -1.95 -2.80
C LEU A 112 -3.13 -3.23 -2.47
N ASP A 113 -4.20 -3.49 -3.23
CA ASP A 113 -4.90 -4.75 -3.10
C ASP A 113 -4.17 -5.90 -3.82
N GLY A 114 -4.64 -7.12 -3.59
CA GLY A 114 -4.04 -8.31 -4.18
C GLY A 114 -4.14 -8.33 -5.71
N SER A 115 -5.11 -7.66 -6.32
CA SER A 115 -5.22 -7.59 -7.78
C SER A 115 -4.12 -6.71 -8.39
N ALA A 116 -3.83 -5.55 -7.78
CA ALA A 116 -2.74 -4.67 -8.18
C ALA A 116 -1.37 -5.33 -7.98
N LEU A 117 -1.17 -6.01 -6.84
CA LEU A 117 0.07 -6.71 -6.54
C LEU A 117 0.30 -7.89 -7.49
N VAL A 118 -0.71 -8.73 -7.72
CA VAL A 118 -0.62 -9.83 -8.69
C VAL A 118 -0.31 -9.29 -10.09
N ALA A 119 -0.95 -8.20 -10.51
CA ALA A 119 -0.65 -7.58 -11.79
C ALA A 119 0.84 -7.18 -11.91
N PHE A 120 1.42 -6.54 -10.89
CA PHE A 120 2.84 -6.21 -10.85
C PHE A 120 3.74 -7.45 -10.92
N LEU A 121 3.43 -8.48 -10.11
CA LEU A 121 4.22 -9.72 -10.03
C LEU A 121 4.13 -10.55 -11.30
N ALA A 122 2.99 -10.54 -11.98
CA ALA A 122 2.79 -11.18 -13.28
C ALA A 122 3.32 -10.34 -14.46
N ASP A 123 3.76 -9.11 -14.21
CA ASP A 123 4.12 -8.12 -15.23
C ASP A 123 3.03 -7.96 -16.30
N ALA A 124 1.79 -7.83 -15.83
CA ALA A 124 0.63 -7.62 -16.69
C ALA A 124 0.77 -6.34 -17.53
N LYS A 125 0.18 -6.34 -18.73
CA LYS A 125 0.24 -5.20 -19.65
C LYS A 125 -0.31 -3.94 -18.98
N GLY A 126 0.48 -2.86 -18.97
CA GLY A 126 0.09 -1.57 -18.37
C GLY A 126 0.67 -1.29 -16.98
N THR A 127 1.09 -2.33 -16.25
CA THR A 127 1.68 -2.21 -14.89
C THR A 127 2.91 -1.30 -14.85
N GLY A 128 3.75 -1.37 -15.89
CA GLY A 128 4.98 -0.58 -16.00
C GLY A 128 4.77 0.94 -16.00
N LYS A 129 3.58 1.43 -16.36
CA LYS A 129 3.28 2.87 -16.40
C LYS A 129 2.87 3.44 -15.03
N TYR A 130 2.14 2.65 -14.23
CA TYR A 130 1.48 3.15 -13.02
C TYR A 130 1.95 2.45 -11.75
N LEU A 131 2.08 1.13 -11.76
CA LEU A 131 2.53 0.37 -10.60
C LEU A 131 4.03 0.47 -10.39
N LYS A 132 4.84 0.48 -11.47
CA LYS A 132 6.30 0.55 -11.32
C LYS A 132 6.77 1.81 -10.57
N PRO A 133 6.30 3.05 -10.87
CA PRO A 133 6.66 4.22 -10.07
C PRO A 133 6.23 4.14 -8.60
N ILE A 134 5.05 3.57 -8.33
CA ILE A 134 4.54 3.36 -6.97
C ILE A 134 5.44 2.39 -6.19
N MET A 135 5.73 1.23 -6.79
CA MET A 135 6.59 0.21 -6.19
C MET A 135 8.01 0.75 -5.97
N GLN A 136 8.55 1.55 -6.90
CA GLN A 136 9.83 2.22 -6.72
C GLN A 136 9.80 3.22 -5.56
N GLY A 137 8.74 4.04 -5.45
CA GLY A 137 8.58 4.99 -4.36
C GLY A 137 8.48 4.30 -2.99
N ILE A 138 7.76 3.18 -2.91
CA ILE A 138 7.70 2.33 -1.71
C ILE A 138 9.07 1.74 -1.40
N ALA A 139 9.75 1.18 -2.39
CA ALA A 139 11.05 0.55 -2.19
C ALA A 139 12.14 1.54 -1.75
N GLN A 140 12.01 2.81 -2.16
CA GLN A 140 12.88 3.92 -1.77
C GLN A 140 12.58 4.49 -0.37
N GLY A 141 11.45 4.10 0.24
CA GLY A 141 10.95 4.71 1.48
C GLY A 141 10.39 6.12 1.27
N THR A 142 10.02 6.48 0.04
CA THR A 142 9.30 7.73 -0.26
C THR A 142 7.86 7.64 0.23
N TRP A 143 7.26 6.45 0.13
CA TRP A 143 5.92 6.12 0.61
C TRP A 143 5.94 4.80 1.37
N GLN A 144 4.92 4.59 2.21
CA GLN A 144 4.70 3.30 2.87
C GLN A 144 3.58 2.55 2.16
N GLY A 145 3.86 1.33 1.67
CA GLY A 145 2.83 0.45 1.13
C GLY A 145 1.92 -0.06 2.24
N VAL A 146 0.64 -0.25 1.96
CA VAL A 146 -0.31 -0.92 2.85
C VAL A 146 -0.88 -2.13 2.11
N ILE A 147 -0.88 -3.28 2.78
CA ILE A 147 -1.41 -4.54 2.25
C ILE A 147 -2.30 -5.19 3.31
N SER A 148 -3.49 -5.65 2.91
CA SER A 148 -4.35 -6.43 3.80
C SER A 148 -3.84 -7.88 3.90
N SER A 149 -4.19 -8.59 4.97
CA SER A 149 -3.87 -10.04 5.06
C SER A 149 -4.58 -10.88 3.99
N VAL A 150 -5.72 -10.41 3.48
CA VAL A 150 -6.44 -11.06 2.37
C VAL A 150 -5.72 -10.84 1.04
N SER A 151 -5.20 -9.63 0.82
CA SER A 151 -4.35 -9.32 -0.33
C SER A 151 -3.03 -10.09 -0.30
N LEU A 152 -2.42 -10.26 0.87
CA LEU A 152 -1.23 -11.10 1.03
C LEU A 152 -1.55 -12.56 0.67
N ALA A 153 -2.65 -13.13 1.17
CA ALA A 153 -3.07 -14.48 0.83
C ALA A 153 -3.18 -14.68 -0.69
N ARG A 154 -3.83 -13.73 -1.38
CA ARG A 154 -3.96 -13.74 -2.85
C ARG A 154 -2.63 -13.71 -3.60
N VAL A 155 -1.66 -12.95 -3.09
CA VAL A 155 -0.29 -12.92 -3.63
C VAL A 155 0.42 -14.26 -3.44
N LEU A 156 0.10 -15.02 -2.39
CA LEU A 156 0.74 -16.32 -2.14
C LEU A 156 0.05 -17.47 -2.89
N GLU A 157 -1.25 -17.33 -3.22
CA GLU A 157 -2.03 -18.36 -3.95
C GLU A 157 -1.33 -18.87 -5.22
N GLY A 158 -0.79 -17.96 -6.04
CA GLY A 158 -0.18 -18.31 -7.32
C GLY A 158 1.01 -19.26 -7.21
N PRO A 159 2.12 -18.86 -6.55
CA PRO A 159 3.27 -19.74 -6.37
C PRO A 159 2.95 -20.99 -5.55
N LEU A 160 2.06 -20.92 -4.55
CA LEU A 160 1.61 -22.10 -3.80
C LEU A 160 0.90 -23.11 -4.70
N ALA A 161 0.04 -22.66 -5.61
CA ALA A 161 -0.64 -23.55 -6.56
C ALA A 161 0.33 -24.26 -7.52
N GLN A 162 1.51 -23.69 -7.76
CA GLN A 162 2.58 -24.29 -8.56
C GLN A 162 3.56 -25.14 -7.72
N GLY A 163 3.41 -25.17 -6.39
CA GLY A 163 4.37 -25.81 -5.47
C GLY A 163 5.71 -25.08 -5.35
N ASP A 164 5.79 -23.80 -5.73
CA ASP A 164 7.01 -23.00 -5.63
C ASP A 164 7.11 -22.34 -4.25
N GLU A 165 7.57 -23.10 -3.27
CA GLU A 165 7.78 -22.64 -1.89
C GLU A 165 8.84 -21.52 -1.79
N VAL A 166 9.83 -21.52 -2.69
CA VAL A 166 10.89 -20.51 -2.70
C VAL A 166 10.32 -19.15 -3.10
N LEU A 167 9.52 -19.11 -4.16
CA LEU A 167 8.85 -17.89 -4.61
C LEU A 167 7.81 -17.42 -3.59
N THR A 168 7.06 -18.36 -3.00
CA THR A 168 6.09 -18.09 -1.92
C THR A 168 6.76 -17.39 -0.75
N GLN A 169 7.86 -17.94 -0.22
CA GLN A 169 8.59 -17.34 0.89
C GLN A 169 9.18 -15.98 0.50
N ARG A 170 9.62 -15.81 -0.75
CA ARG A 170 10.14 -14.54 -1.26
C ARG A 170 9.07 -13.45 -1.29
N TYR A 171 7.84 -13.78 -1.71
CA TYR A 171 6.71 -12.85 -1.67
C TYR A 171 6.29 -12.51 -0.25
N ALA A 172 6.14 -13.51 0.62
CA ALA A 172 5.80 -13.29 2.02
C ALA A 172 6.80 -12.32 2.66
N THR A 173 8.10 -12.62 2.57
CA THR A 173 9.17 -11.80 3.16
C THR A 173 9.17 -10.36 2.63
N ALA A 174 8.92 -10.17 1.33
CA ALA A 174 8.91 -8.85 0.73
C ALA A 174 7.73 -8.00 1.19
N PHE A 175 6.51 -8.54 1.15
CA PHE A 175 5.29 -7.80 1.47
C PHE A 175 4.99 -7.69 2.96
N THR A 176 5.71 -8.42 3.82
CA THR A 176 5.67 -8.25 5.28
C THR A 176 6.86 -7.46 5.82
N ASN A 177 7.72 -6.90 4.96
CA ASN A 177 8.84 -6.07 5.42
C ASN A 177 8.31 -4.74 6.00
N PRO A 178 8.44 -4.49 7.32
CA PRO A 178 7.84 -3.33 7.98
C PRO A 178 8.43 -1.98 7.55
N GLN A 179 9.61 -1.99 6.91
CA GLN A 179 10.24 -0.77 6.41
C GLN A 179 9.57 -0.24 5.14
N GLN A 180 8.94 -1.13 4.36
CA GLN A 180 8.29 -0.80 3.09
C GLN A 180 6.78 -0.95 3.18
N TRP A 181 6.30 -1.90 3.98
CA TRP A 181 4.90 -2.31 4.04
C TRP A 181 4.35 -2.25 5.45
N ARG A 182 3.11 -1.82 5.55
CA ARG A 182 2.25 -2.05 6.71
C ARG A 182 1.24 -3.12 6.34
N GLN A 183 1.35 -4.28 6.98
CA GLN A 183 0.32 -5.30 6.87
C GLN A 183 -0.83 -4.97 7.84
N VAL A 184 -2.07 -5.03 7.33
CA VAL A 184 -3.28 -4.83 8.12
C VAL A 184 -4.01 -6.17 8.29
N PRO A 185 -4.18 -6.66 9.53
CA PRO A 185 -4.97 -7.87 9.80
C PRO A 185 -6.47 -7.60 9.65
N ALA A 186 -7.22 -8.60 9.19
CA ALA A 186 -8.67 -8.56 9.10
C ALA A 186 -9.32 -8.82 10.47
N ASP A 187 -9.13 -7.92 11.42
CA ASP A 187 -9.71 -8.02 12.76
C ASP A 187 -11.20 -7.65 12.79
N GLY A 188 -11.84 -7.82 13.95
CA GLY A 188 -13.27 -7.56 14.11
C GLY A 188 -13.67 -6.10 13.85
N ALA A 189 -12.78 -5.13 14.12
CA ALA A 189 -13.06 -3.72 13.85
C ALA A 189 -13.04 -3.43 12.35
N LEU A 190 -12.06 -3.99 11.63
CA LEU A 190 -11.96 -3.86 10.19
C LEU A 190 -13.12 -4.57 9.47
N VAL A 191 -13.51 -5.76 9.94
CA VAL A 191 -14.67 -6.51 9.42
C VAL A 191 -15.97 -5.72 9.62
N LEU A 192 -16.16 -5.10 10.78
CA LEU A 192 -17.33 -4.25 11.02
C LEU A 192 -17.35 -3.03 10.10
N ALA A 193 -16.19 -2.39 9.89
CA ALA A 193 -16.06 -1.28 8.94
C ALA A 193 -16.40 -1.71 7.51
N ALA A 194 -15.88 -2.86 7.05
CA ALA A 194 -16.17 -3.43 5.75
C ALA A 194 -17.66 -3.75 5.57
N ALA A 195 -18.31 -4.33 6.58
CA ALA A 195 -19.75 -4.62 6.53
C ALA A 195 -20.60 -3.34 6.42
N ARG A 196 -20.18 -2.24 7.06
CA ARG A 196 -20.83 -0.92 6.91
C ARG A 196 -20.65 -0.35 5.52
N LEU A 197 -19.45 -0.48 4.94
CA LEU A 197 -19.19 -0.06 3.56
C LEU A 197 -20.04 -0.83 2.55
N GLN A 198 -20.20 -2.15 2.68
CA GLN A 198 -21.11 -2.93 1.81
C GLN A 198 -22.56 -2.47 1.87
N ARG A 199 -23.02 -2.02 3.05
CA ARG A 199 -24.37 -1.47 3.20
C ARG A 199 -24.55 -0.15 2.46
N GLN A 200 -23.48 0.65 2.34
CA GLN A 200 -23.47 1.94 1.64
C GLN A 200 -23.21 1.77 0.14
N GLU A 201 -22.42 0.76 -0.23
CA GLU A 201 -22.05 0.42 -1.60
C GLU A 201 -22.36 -1.06 -1.88
N PRO A 202 -23.64 -1.40 -2.16
CA PRO A 202 -24.07 -2.79 -2.37
C PRO A 202 -23.40 -3.51 -3.54
N GLN A 203 -22.73 -2.77 -4.42
CA GLN A 203 -21.91 -3.31 -5.52
C GLN A 203 -20.55 -3.86 -5.06
N LEU A 204 -20.08 -3.53 -3.85
CA LEU A 204 -18.84 -4.06 -3.30
C LEU A 204 -19.09 -5.44 -2.68
N GLU A 205 -18.36 -6.46 -3.13
CA GLU A 205 -18.37 -7.74 -2.45
C GLU A 205 -17.53 -7.69 -1.17
N ALA A 206 -17.56 -8.79 -0.39
CA ALA A 206 -16.93 -8.84 0.92
C ALA A 206 -15.44 -8.50 0.91
N ILE A 207 -14.69 -9.03 -0.06
CA ILE A 207 -13.25 -8.77 -0.19
C ILE A 207 -13.02 -7.32 -0.57
N GLN A 208 -13.74 -6.76 -1.55
CA GLN A 208 -13.53 -5.37 -1.97
C GLN A 208 -13.86 -4.38 -0.86
N ALA A 209 -14.93 -4.61 -0.11
CA ALA A 209 -15.24 -3.77 1.04
C ALA A 209 -14.19 -3.86 2.14
N LEU A 210 -13.53 -5.01 2.31
CA LEU A 210 -12.41 -5.16 3.24
C LEU A 210 -11.16 -4.42 2.76
N GLU A 211 -10.87 -4.44 1.45
CA GLU A 211 -9.76 -3.68 0.87
C GLU A 211 -9.99 -2.16 0.99
N LEU A 212 -11.22 -1.70 0.73
CA LEU A 212 -11.59 -0.30 0.94
C LEU A 212 -11.51 0.10 2.42
N ALA A 213 -12.01 -0.75 3.32
CA ALA A 213 -11.87 -0.54 4.76
C ALA A 213 -10.40 -0.48 5.18
N THR A 214 -9.53 -1.31 4.60
CA THR A 214 -8.09 -1.33 4.85
C THR A 214 -7.46 0.01 4.45
N ALA A 215 -7.78 0.52 3.26
CA ALA A 215 -7.27 1.80 2.78
C ALA A 215 -7.70 2.96 3.70
N ILE A 216 -8.98 3.00 4.09
CA ILE A 216 -9.52 4.04 4.96
C ILE A 216 -8.91 3.96 6.37
N ALA A 217 -8.92 2.77 7.00
CA ALA A 217 -8.43 2.59 8.36
C ALA A 217 -6.92 2.81 8.49
N SER A 218 -6.18 2.60 7.40
CA SER A 218 -4.75 2.89 7.33
C SER A 218 -4.44 4.33 6.92
N GLU A 219 -5.43 5.19 6.69
CA GLU A 219 -5.26 6.55 6.18
C GLU A 219 -4.39 6.59 4.92
N ALA A 220 -4.61 5.62 4.02
CA ALA A 220 -3.97 5.64 2.72
C ALA A 220 -4.36 6.91 1.96
N ALA A 221 -3.43 7.48 1.19
CA ALA A 221 -3.74 8.58 0.30
C ALA A 221 -4.54 8.10 -0.92
N VAL A 222 -4.34 6.83 -1.31
CA VAL A 222 -5.00 6.19 -2.44
C VAL A 222 -5.00 4.68 -2.27
N LEU A 223 -6.08 4.04 -2.74
CA LEU A 223 -6.15 2.60 -2.96
C LEU A 223 -5.87 2.26 -4.42
N VAL A 224 -4.91 1.38 -4.67
CA VAL A 224 -4.56 0.89 -6.00
C VAL A 224 -5.13 -0.51 -6.19
N THR A 225 -5.93 -0.69 -7.24
CA THR A 225 -6.70 -1.93 -7.50
C THR A 225 -6.95 -2.12 -8.98
N ASP A 226 -7.09 -3.34 -9.45
CA ASP A 226 -7.64 -3.64 -10.78
C ASP A 226 -9.14 -4.02 -10.73
N HIS A 227 -9.76 -3.99 -9.54
CA HIS A 227 -11.14 -4.42 -9.39
C HIS A 227 -12.13 -3.32 -9.83
N PRO A 228 -13.01 -3.60 -10.81
CA PRO A 228 -13.88 -2.57 -11.41
C PRO A 228 -14.93 -2.01 -10.43
N ALA A 229 -15.33 -2.79 -9.43
CA ALA A 229 -16.27 -2.34 -8.40
C ALA A 229 -15.68 -1.26 -7.49
N LEU A 230 -14.38 -1.33 -7.19
CA LEU A 230 -13.69 -0.34 -6.34
C LEU A 230 -13.45 0.97 -7.08
N ALA A 231 -13.26 0.93 -8.40
CA ALA A 231 -13.06 2.13 -9.20
C ALA A 231 -14.27 3.11 -9.20
N GLN A 232 -15.42 2.70 -8.67
CA GLN A 232 -16.66 3.48 -8.67
C GLN A 232 -17.02 4.05 -7.28
N THR A 233 -16.22 3.79 -6.24
CA THR A 233 -16.49 4.28 -4.89
C THR A 233 -16.28 5.79 -4.76
N GLY A 234 -17.13 6.44 -3.97
CA GLY A 234 -16.95 7.83 -3.53
C GLY A 234 -16.29 7.97 -2.16
N GLN A 235 -15.99 6.86 -1.47
CA GLN A 235 -15.55 6.86 -0.07
C GLN A 235 -14.05 7.12 0.09
N HIS A 236 -13.25 6.86 -0.95
CA HIS A 236 -11.80 6.95 -0.90
C HIS A 236 -11.22 7.16 -2.30
N PRO A 237 -10.08 7.86 -2.46
CA PRO A 237 -9.40 7.92 -3.75
C PRO A 237 -8.96 6.53 -4.22
N VAL A 238 -9.37 6.14 -5.44
CA VAL A 238 -9.02 4.85 -6.03
C VAL A 238 -8.29 5.04 -7.36
N LEU A 239 -7.21 4.30 -7.54
CA LEU A 239 -6.45 4.20 -8.78
C LEU A 239 -6.66 2.83 -9.42
N SER A 240 -7.02 2.79 -10.70
CA SER A 240 -6.95 1.54 -11.46
C SER A 240 -5.49 1.16 -11.75
N ALA A 241 -5.13 -0.08 -11.42
CA ALA A 241 -3.80 -0.62 -11.61
C ALA A 241 -3.45 -0.87 -13.10
N LEU A 242 -4.46 -1.14 -13.94
CA LEU A 242 -4.27 -1.51 -15.36
C LEU A 242 -4.93 -0.58 -16.37
N ARG A 243 -5.82 0.34 -15.96
CA ARG A 243 -6.59 1.16 -16.90
C ARG A 243 -6.22 2.65 -16.91
N LEU A 244 -6.23 3.17 -18.14
CA LEU A 244 -7.12 4.26 -18.53
C LEU A 244 -8.43 3.63 -18.99
#